data_AF-A0AAP9SI41-F1
#
_entry.id   AF-A0AAP9SI41-F1
#
_cell.length_a   1.000
_cell.length_b   1.000
_cell.length_c   1.000
_cell.angle_alpha   90.00
_cell.angle_beta   90.00
_cell.angle_gamma   90.00
#
_symmetry.space_group_name_H-M   'P 1'
#
loop_
_entity.id
_entity.type
_entity.pdbx_description
1 polymer ?
#
loop_
_entity_poly.entity_id
_entity_poly.type
_entity_poly.pdbx_seq_one_letter_code
_entity_poly.pdbx_strand_id
1 'polypeptide(L)'
;MAQEYTVEQLNHGRKVYDFMRWDYWAFGISGLLLIAAIVIMGVRGFNWGLDFTGGTVIEITLEKPAEIDVMRDALQKAGFEEPMLQNFGSSHDIMVRMPPAEGETGGQVLGSQVLKVINESTNQNAAVKRIEFVGPSVGADLAQTGAMALMAALLSILVYVGFRFEWRLAAGVVIALAHDVIITLGILSLFHIEIDLTIVASLMSVIGYSLNDSIVVSDRIRENFRKIRRGTPYEIFNVSLTQTLHRTLITSGTTLMVILMLYLFGGPVLEGFSLTMLIGVSIGTASSIYVASALALKLGMKREHMLQQKVEKEGADQPSILP
;
A
#
# COMPACT_ATOMS: atom_id res chain seq x y z
N MET A 1 17.52 8.08 40.99
CA MET A 1 16.85 9.35 41.30
C MET A 1 15.39 9.21 40.91
N ALA A 2 14.46 9.35 41.87
CA ALA A 2 13.03 9.29 41.58
C ALA A 2 12.66 10.41 40.60
N GLN A 3 11.84 10.11 39.59
CA GLN A 3 11.36 11.12 38.64
C GLN A 3 10.56 12.20 39.38
N GLU A 4 11.05 13.44 39.37
CA GLU A 4 10.34 14.61 39.95
C GLU A 4 9.16 15.08 39.07
N TYR A 5 8.77 14.32 38.05
CA TYR A 5 7.69 14.67 37.12
C TYR A 5 6.87 13.45 36.73
N THR A 6 5.61 13.66 36.35
CA THR A 6 4.78 12.64 35.70
C THR A 6 4.82 12.78 34.18
N VAL A 7 4.58 11.70 33.44
CA VAL A 7 4.59 11.72 31.96
C VAL A 7 3.54 12.69 31.41
N GLU A 8 2.39 12.84 32.07
CA GLU A 8 1.35 13.80 31.68
C GLU A 8 1.83 15.25 31.79
N GLN A 9 2.73 15.57 32.73
CA GLN A 9 3.32 16.91 32.82
C GLN A 9 4.17 17.24 31.58
N LEU A 10 4.74 16.23 30.92
CA LEU A 10 5.42 16.40 29.62
C LEU A 10 4.42 16.73 28.49
N ASN A 11 3.13 16.44 28.68
CA ASN A 11 2.05 16.69 27.73
C ASN A 11 1.07 17.79 28.21
N HIS A 12 1.55 18.77 28.99
CA HIS A 12 0.74 19.87 29.52
C HIS A 12 -0.44 19.39 30.39
N GLY A 13 -0.26 18.31 31.15
CA GLY A 13 -1.28 17.72 32.02
C GLY A 13 -2.32 16.86 31.28
N ARG A 14 -2.22 16.69 29.96
CA ARG A 14 -3.10 15.81 29.19
C ARG A 14 -2.64 14.36 29.32
N LYS A 15 -3.62 13.45 29.38
CA LYS A 15 -3.39 11.99 29.45
C LYS A 15 -2.44 11.54 28.34
N VAL A 16 -1.47 10.69 28.70
CA VAL A 16 -0.54 10.05 27.77
C VAL A 16 -0.82 8.56 27.75
N TYR A 17 -0.91 7.98 26.56
CA TYR A 17 -1.05 6.55 26.38
C TYR A 17 0.33 5.91 26.21
N ASP A 18 0.54 4.78 26.90
CA ASP A 18 1.80 4.05 26.88
C ASP A 18 1.82 3.00 25.76
N PHE A 19 2.02 3.48 24.53
CA PHE A 19 2.12 2.64 23.32
C PHE A 19 3.36 1.76 23.35
N MET A 20 4.50 2.34 23.74
CA MET A 20 5.80 1.66 23.69
C MET A 20 5.90 0.51 24.70
N ARG A 21 4.96 0.33 25.62
CA ARG A 21 4.93 -0.84 26.53
C ARG A 21 4.73 -2.14 25.78
N TRP A 22 4.07 -2.07 24.63
CA TRP A 22 3.75 -3.22 23.80
C TRP A 22 4.71 -3.34 22.61
N ASP A 23 5.78 -2.55 22.56
CA ASP A 23 6.73 -2.51 21.45
C ASP A 23 7.38 -3.88 21.20
N TYR A 24 7.78 -4.62 22.23
CA TYR A 24 8.39 -5.94 22.09
C TYR A 24 7.42 -6.98 21.50
N TRP A 25 6.17 -6.98 21.96
CA TRP A 25 5.15 -7.88 21.45
C TRP A 25 4.73 -7.52 20.03
N ALA A 26 4.51 -6.23 19.77
CA ALA A 26 4.13 -5.75 18.45
C ALA A 26 5.24 -6.01 17.42
N PHE A 27 6.51 -5.75 17.78
CA PHE A 27 7.66 -6.04 16.91
C PHE A 27 7.85 -7.55 16.68
N GLY A 28 7.63 -8.38 17.71
CA GLY A 28 7.68 -9.84 17.58
C GLY A 28 6.59 -10.39 16.66
N ILE A 29 5.34 -9.94 16.83
CA ILE A 29 4.20 -10.33 15.98
C ILE A 29 4.42 -9.84 14.55
N SER A 30 4.82 -8.58 14.37
CA SER A 30 5.15 -7.98 13.07
C SER A 30 6.25 -8.76 12.36
N GLY A 31 7.34 -9.11 13.07
CA GLY A 31 8.42 -9.94 12.52
C GLY A 31 7.95 -11.34 12.13
N LEU A 32 7.09 -11.96 12.93
CA LEU A 32 6.51 -13.27 12.60
C LEU A 32 5.60 -13.19 11.37
N LEU A 33 4.76 -12.17 11.27
CA LEU A 33 3.90 -11.94 10.11
C LEU A 33 4.73 -11.67 8.85
N LEU A 34 5.84 -10.94 8.96
CA LEU A 34 6.75 -10.69 7.85
C LEU A 34 7.40 -11.99 7.35
N ILE A 35 7.89 -12.82 8.27
CA ILE A 35 8.47 -14.14 7.92
C ILE A 35 7.39 -15.03 7.28
N ALA A 36 6.19 -15.08 7.87
CA ALA A 36 5.08 -15.85 7.35
C ALA A 36 4.69 -15.39 5.94
N ALA A 37 4.62 -14.08 5.69
CA ALA A 37 4.34 -13.51 4.37
C ALA A 37 5.38 -13.95 3.34
N ILE A 38 6.68 -13.87 3.66
CA ILE A 38 7.76 -14.29 2.76
C ILE A 38 7.68 -15.80 2.47
N VAL A 39 7.42 -16.63 3.49
CA VAL A 39 7.27 -18.09 3.32
C VAL A 39 6.06 -18.41 2.45
N ILE A 40 4.91 -17.77 2.69
CA ILE A 40 3.70 -17.96 1.89
C ILE A 40 3.95 -17.59 0.44
N MET A 41 4.56 -16.42 0.20
CA MET A 41 4.93 -15.99 -1.15
C MET A 41 5.85 -16.99 -1.85
N GLY A 42 6.83 -17.56 -1.13
CA GLY A 42 7.75 -18.55 -1.67
C GLY A 42 7.12 -19.91 -1.97
N VAL A 43 6.10 -20.33 -1.20
CA VAL A 43 5.48 -21.66 -1.33
C VAL A 43 4.27 -21.65 -2.26
N ARG A 44 3.39 -20.65 -2.14
CA ARG A 44 2.18 -20.52 -2.96
C ARG A 44 2.41 -19.77 -4.26
N GLY A 45 3.40 -18.89 -4.31
CA GLY A 45 3.56 -17.95 -5.42
C GLY A 45 2.42 -16.92 -5.47
N PHE A 46 2.31 -16.25 -6.61
CA PHE A 46 1.29 -15.25 -6.87
C PHE A 46 0.33 -15.75 -7.95
N ASN A 47 -0.95 -15.40 -7.80
CA ASN A 47 -1.93 -15.53 -8.87
C ASN A 47 -1.77 -14.32 -9.78
N TRP A 48 -1.15 -14.47 -10.94
CA TRP A 48 -0.89 -13.35 -11.85
C TRP A 48 -2.08 -13.15 -12.77
N GLY A 49 -2.54 -11.90 -12.84
CA GLY A 49 -3.64 -11.54 -13.71
C GLY A 49 -3.28 -11.44 -15.17
N LEU A 50 -4.30 -11.28 -16.00
CA LEU A 50 -4.20 -11.26 -17.46
C LEU A 50 -3.26 -10.18 -18.00
N ASP A 51 -3.09 -9.09 -17.26
CA ASP A 51 -2.12 -8.03 -17.61
C ASP A 51 -0.67 -8.55 -17.62
N PHE A 52 -0.36 -9.61 -16.87
CA PHE A 52 0.99 -10.18 -16.71
C PHE A 52 1.13 -11.55 -17.38
N THR A 53 0.07 -12.36 -17.41
CA THR A 53 0.08 -13.66 -18.08
C THR A 53 -0.20 -13.56 -19.58
N GLY A 54 -0.69 -12.39 -20.02
CA GLY A 54 -1.31 -12.24 -21.34
C GLY A 54 -2.75 -12.76 -21.34
N GLY A 55 -3.43 -12.57 -22.45
CA GLY A 55 -4.85 -12.89 -22.58
C GLY A 55 -5.45 -12.45 -23.91
N THR A 56 -6.72 -12.76 -24.10
CA THR A 56 -7.48 -12.27 -25.25
C THR A 56 -8.41 -11.15 -24.80
N VAL A 57 -8.28 -10.00 -25.45
CA VAL A 57 -9.12 -8.82 -25.25
C VAL A 57 -10.05 -8.69 -26.44
N ILE A 58 -11.35 -8.69 -26.20
CA ILE A 58 -12.37 -8.59 -27.23
C ILE A 58 -13.13 -7.28 -27.02
N GLU A 59 -13.04 -6.38 -27.99
CA GLU A 59 -13.87 -5.17 -28.05
C GLU A 59 -15.15 -5.49 -28.81
N ILE A 60 -16.29 -5.23 -28.17
CA ILE A 60 -17.62 -5.49 -28.70
C ILE A 60 -18.42 -4.19 -28.66
N THR A 61 -19.03 -3.83 -29.78
CA THR A 61 -19.97 -2.70 -29.88
C THR A 61 -21.40 -3.26 -29.86
N LEU A 62 -22.26 -2.62 -29.07
CA LEU A 62 -23.66 -2.96 -28.86
C LEU A 62 -24.57 -1.90 -29.49
N GLU A 63 -25.76 -2.30 -29.92
CA GLU A 63 -26.77 -1.36 -30.42
C GLU A 63 -27.45 -0.57 -29.28
N LYS A 64 -27.51 -1.14 -28.08
CA LYS A 64 -28.08 -0.52 -26.87
C LYS A 64 -27.00 -0.33 -25.81
N PRO A 65 -27.23 0.54 -24.80
CA PRO A 65 -26.32 0.68 -23.67
C PRO A 65 -26.04 -0.67 -22.98
N ALA A 66 -24.77 -0.89 -22.65
CA ALA A 66 -24.24 -2.09 -22.03
C ALA A 66 -24.77 -2.29 -20.61
N GLU A 67 -25.51 -3.38 -20.39
CA GLU A 67 -25.83 -3.89 -19.05
C GLU A 67 -24.75 -4.90 -18.63
N ILE A 68 -23.62 -4.38 -18.16
CA ILE A 68 -22.41 -5.16 -17.86
C ILE A 68 -22.68 -6.32 -16.89
N ASP A 69 -23.48 -6.09 -15.86
CA ASP A 69 -23.77 -7.13 -14.86
C ASP A 69 -24.57 -8.30 -15.45
N VAL A 70 -25.57 -8.00 -16.29
CA VAL A 70 -26.37 -9.03 -16.99
C VAL A 70 -25.49 -9.85 -17.93
N MET A 71 -24.61 -9.18 -18.69
CA MET A 71 -23.69 -9.85 -19.61
C MET A 71 -22.63 -10.68 -18.87
N ARG A 72 -22.12 -10.20 -17.73
CA ARG A 72 -21.18 -10.94 -16.87
C ARG A 72 -21.82 -12.21 -16.34
N ASP A 73 -23.03 -12.10 -15.80
CA ASP A 73 -23.79 -13.26 -15.28
C ASP A 73 -24.08 -14.28 -16.38
N ALA A 74 -24.40 -13.82 -17.59
CA ALA A 74 -24.64 -14.69 -18.73
C ALA A 74 -23.37 -15.45 -19.14
N LEU A 75 -22.22 -14.79 -19.18
CA LEU A 75 -20.94 -15.41 -19.51
C LEU A 75 -20.49 -16.39 -18.42
N GLN A 76 -20.67 -16.07 -17.14
CA GLN A 76 -20.39 -17.00 -16.04
C GLN A 76 -21.29 -18.25 -16.13
N LYS A 77 -22.58 -18.09 -16.41
CA LYS A 77 -23.51 -19.23 -16.63
C LYS A 77 -23.14 -20.08 -17.84
N ALA A 78 -22.53 -19.46 -18.86
CA ALA A 78 -22.03 -20.16 -20.04
C ALA A 78 -20.70 -20.91 -19.80
N GLY A 79 -20.14 -20.85 -18.58
CA GLY A 79 -18.95 -21.59 -18.18
C GLY A 79 -17.63 -20.84 -18.39
N PHE A 80 -17.66 -19.53 -18.66
CA PHE A 80 -16.44 -18.72 -18.67
C PHE A 80 -16.02 -18.39 -17.23
N GLU A 81 -14.79 -18.75 -16.85
CA GLU A 81 -14.22 -18.43 -15.54
C GLU A 81 -13.88 -16.94 -15.47
N GLU A 82 -14.48 -16.24 -14.50
CA GLU A 82 -14.25 -14.83 -14.13
C GLU A 82 -14.04 -13.85 -15.31
N PRO A 83 -15.00 -13.72 -16.25
CA PRO A 83 -14.87 -12.82 -17.38
C PRO A 83 -14.87 -11.35 -16.90
N MET A 84 -13.77 -10.64 -17.15
CA MET A 84 -13.67 -9.22 -16.83
C MET A 84 -14.35 -8.39 -17.92
N LEU A 85 -15.52 -7.83 -17.60
CA LEU A 85 -16.28 -6.95 -18.48
C LEU A 85 -16.23 -5.52 -17.97
N GLN A 86 -15.92 -4.59 -18.87
CA GLN A 86 -15.93 -3.15 -18.61
C GLN A 86 -16.39 -2.36 -19.84
N ASN A 87 -16.95 -1.17 -19.62
CA ASN A 87 -17.24 -0.23 -20.71
C ASN A 87 -15.93 0.30 -21.31
N PHE A 88 -15.90 0.54 -22.62
CA PHE A 88 -14.72 0.99 -23.34
C PHE A 88 -15.01 2.22 -24.21
N GLY A 89 -14.72 3.41 -23.67
CA GLY A 89 -14.90 4.69 -24.36
C GLY A 89 -16.34 5.19 -24.41
N SER A 90 -17.33 4.33 -24.63
CA SER A 90 -18.77 4.68 -24.61
C SER A 90 -19.60 3.68 -23.78
N SER A 91 -20.87 4.02 -23.53
CA SER A 91 -21.82 3.08 -22.90
C SER A 91 -22.27 1.96 -23.83
N HIS A 92 -21.91 1.98 -25.11
CA HIS A 92 -22.28 0.97 -26.11
C HIS A 92 -21.12 0.05 -26.46
N ASP A 93 -19.90 0.44 -26.09
CA ASP A 93 -18.70 -0.32 -26.36
C ASP A 93 -18.26 -1.01 -25.07
N ILE A 94 -18.01 -2.31 -25.13
CA ILE A 94 -17.53 -3.11 -24.02
C ILE A 94 -16.23 -3.80 -24.39
N MET A 95 -15.39 -4.00 -23.38
CA MET A 95 -14.19 -4.79 -23.44
C MET A 95 -14.38 -6.03 -22.57
N VAL A 96 -14.18 -7.19 -23.17
CA VAL A 96 -14.18 -8.49 -22.49
C VAL A 96 -12.74 -8.99 -22.46
N ARG A 97 -12.18 -9.18 -21.27
CA ARG A 97 -10.85 -9.81 -21.10
C ARG A 97 -11.03 -11.23 -20.59
N MET A 98 -10.27 -12.15 -21.18
CA MET A 98 -10.28 -13.57 -20.82
C MET A 98 -8.87 -14.17 -20.86
N PRO A 99 -8.65 -15.28 -20.14
CA PRO A 99 -7.45 -16.09 -20.27
C PRO A 99 -7.09 -16.40 -21.72
N PRO A 100 -5.79 -16.52 -22.03
CA PRO A 100 -5.33 -16.75 -23.39
C PRO A 100 -5.91 -18.06 -23.94
N ALA A 101 -6.51 -17.95 -25.13
CA ALA A 101 -6.89 -19.11 -25.92
C ALA A 101 -5.66 -19.82 -26.48
N GLU A 102 -5.70 -21.14 -26.66
CA GLU A 102 -4.65 -21.83 -27.40
C GLU A 102 -4.62 -21.38 -28.88
N GLY A 103 -3.61 -20.56 -29.24
CA GLY A 103 -3.30 -20.12 -30.60
C GLY A 103 -4.13 -18.94 -31.13
N GLU A 104 -3.70 -18.33 -32.25
CA GLU A 104 -4.40 -17.20 -32.90
C GLU A 104 -5.86 -17.54 -33.28
N THR A 105 -6.11 -18.78 -33.69
CA THR A 105 -7.47 -19.26 -34.01
C THR A 105 -8.36 -19.44 -32.78
N GLY A 106 -7.77 -19.65 -31.61
CA GLY A 106 -8.51 -19.76 -30.36
C GLY A 106 -9.20 -18.44 -29.98
N GLY A 107 -8.55 -17.30 -30.24
CA GLY A 107 -9.11 -15.98 -29.99
C GLY A 107 -10.36 -15.66 -30.82
N GLN A 108 -10.36 -16.00 -32.11
CA GLN A 108 -11.56 -15.88 -32.97
C GLN A 108 -12.71 -16.76 -32.50
N VAL A 109 -12.41 -18.01 -32.11
CA VAL A 109 -13.43 -18.96 -31.63
C VAL A 109 -14.06 -18.45 -30.34
N LEU A 110 -13.23 -18.00 -29.39
CA LEU A 110 -13.69 -17.35 -28.15
C LEU A 110 -14.51 -16.10 -28.43
N GLY A 111 -14.07 -15.23 -29.35
CA GLY A 111 -14.83 -14.06 -29.78
C GLY A 111 -16.23 -14.40 -30.30
N SER A 112 -16.33 -15.44 -31.13
CA SER A 112 -17.62 -15.89 -31.67
C SER A 112 -18.54 -16.50 -30.60
N GLN A 113 -17.97 -17.21 -29.62
CA GLN A 113 -18.72 -17.82 -28.52
C GLN A 113 -19.24 -16.75 -27.54
N VAL A 114 -18.40 -15.76 -27.20
CA VAL A 114 -18.78 -14.60 -26.39
C VAL A 114 -19.88 -13.80 -27.06
N LEU A 115 -19.74 -13.50 -28.36
CA LEU A 115 -20.78 -12.83 -29.15
C LEU A 115 -22.12 -13.56 -29.10
N LYS A 116 -22.09 -14.89 -29.25
CA LYS A 116 -23.30 -15.71 -29.23
C LYS A 116 -24.01 -15.59 -27.88
N VAL A 117 -23.28 -15.73 -26.78
CA VAL A 117 -23.85 -15.62 -25.42
C VAL A 117 -24.39 -14.22 -25.14
N ILE A 118 -23.68 -13.17 -25.58
CA ILE A 118 -24.12 -11.78 -25.40
C ILE A 118 -25.39 -11.51 -26.22
N ASN A 119 -25.42 -11.90 -27.50
CA ASN A 119 -26.58 -11.71 -28.37
C ASN A 119 -27.81 -12.47 -27.86
N GLU A 120 -27.63 -13.71 -27.38
CA GLU A 120 -28.72 -14.53 -26.81
C GLU A 120 -29.24 -13.95 -25.49
N SER A 121 -28.37 -13.40 -24.64
CA SER A 121 -28.76 -12.88 -23.32
C SER A 121 -29.38 -11.47 -23.36
N THR A 122 -28.93 -10.61 -24.28
CA THR A 122 -29.36 -9.21 -24.35
C THR A 122 -30.31 -8.89 -25.51
N ASN A 123 -30.61 -9.87 -26.37
CA ASN A 123 -31.54 -9.76 -27.48
C ASN A 123 -31.26 -8.52 -28.37
N GLN A 124 -29.98 -8.33 -28.68
CA GLN A 124 -29.44 -7.26 -29.51
C GLN A 124 -28.33 -7.82 -30.41
N ASN A 125 -28.01 -7.13 -31.50
CA ASN A 125 -26.88 -7.48 -32.34
C ASN A 125 -25.60 -6.79 -31.84
N ALA A 126 -24.80 -7.55 -31.10
CA ALA A 126 -23.44 -7.17 -30.78
C ALA A 126 -22.51 -7.47 -31.97
N ALA A 127 -21.54 -6.60 -32.22
CA ALA A 127 -20.52 -6.78 -33.25
C ALA A 127 -19.13 -6.68 -32.61
N VAL A 128 -18.24 -7.64 -32.94
CA VAL A 128 -16.84 -7.54 -32.54
C VAL A 128 -16.16 -6.48 -33.38
N LYS A 129 -15.62 -5.47 -32.70
CA LYS A 129 -14.85 -4.39 -33.32
C LYS A 129 -13.39 -4.79 -33.49
N ARG A 130 -12.83 -5.44 -32.48
CA ARG A 130 -11.43 -5.86 -32.45
C ARG A 130 -11.23 -7.04 -31.52
N ILE A 131 -10.35 -7.96 -31.91
CA ILE A 131 -9.79 -8.98 -31.02
C ILE A 131 -8.31 -8.71 -30.94
N GLU A 132 -7.80 -8.49 -29.74
CA GLU A 132 -6.38 -8.34 -29.46
C GLU A 132 -5.90 -9.52 -28.63
N PHE A 133 -4.82 -10.15 -29.11
CA PHE A 133 -4.11 -11.12 -28.32
C PHE A 133 -2.90 -10.45 -27.69
N VAL A 134 -2.87 -10.41 -26.36
CA VAL A 134 -1.69 -9.97 -25.60
C VAL A 134 -0.89 -11.22 -25.27
N GLY A 135 0.26 -11.37 -25.92
CA GLY A 135 1.14 -12.51 -25.68
C GLY A 135 1.82 -12.45 -24.29
N PRO A 136 2.19 -13.61 -23.72
CA PRO A 136 2.86 -13.68 -22.41
C PRO A 136 4.16 -12.87 -22.33
N SER A 137 4.83 -12.60 -23.46
CA SER A 137 6.04 -11.77 -23.50
C SER A 137 5.77 -10.31 -23.10
N VAL A 138 4.65 -9.74 -23.57
CA VAL A 138 4.26 -8.36 -23.21
C VAL A 138 3.86 -8.30 -21.74
N GLY A 139 3.16 -9.34 -21.26
CA GLY A 139 2.79 -9.46 -19.86
C GLY A 139 4.00 -9.58 -18.91
N ALA A 140 5.03 -10.34 -19.30
CA ALA A 140 6.28 -10.42 -18.55
C ALA A 140 7.00 -9.07 -18.46
N ASP A 141 7.04 -8.31 -19.56
CA ASP A 141 7.60 -6.95 -19.58
C ASP A 141 6.82 -6.00 -18.66
N LEU A 142 5.48 -6.10 -18.65
CA LEU A 142 4.59 -5.35 -17.76
C LEU A 142 4.84 -5.70 -16.28
N ALA A 143 5.00 -6.99 -15.96
CA ALA A 143 5.28 -7.46 -14.60
C ALA A 143 6.62 -6.92 -14.10
N GLN A 144 7.66 -7.03 -14.93
CA GLN A 144 8.98 -6.51 -14.62
C GLN A 144 8.95 -4.98 -14.45
N THR A 145 8.24 -4.27 -15.32
CA THR A 145 8.08 -2.81 -15.24
C THR A 145 7.34 -2.40 -13.97
N GLY A 146 6.27 -3.10 -13.60
CA GLY A 146 5.54 -2.87 -12.34
C GLY A 146 6.42 -3.09 -11.11
N ALA A 147 7.19 -4.19 -11.09
CA ALA A 147 8.15 -4.46 -10.02
C ALA A 147 9.25 -3.39 -9.93
N MET A 148 9.79 -2.96 -11.07
CA MET A 148 10.78 -1.86 -11.12
C MET A 148 10.17 -0.54 -10.64
N ALA A 149 8.93 -0.24 -10.99
CA ALA A 149 8.23 0.97 -10.54
C ALA A 149 8.05 0.99 -9.01
N LEU A 150 7.65 -0.14 -8.41
CA LEU A 150 7.55 -0.29 -6.95
C LEU A 150 8.92 -0.13 -6.27
N MET A 151 9.97 -0.76 -6.79
CA MET A 151 11.33 -0.60 -6.26
C MET A 151 11.83 0.84 -6.39
N ALA A 152 11.60 1.49 -7.54
CA ALA A 152 11.98 2.88 -7.77
C ALA A 152 11.24 3.83 -6.82
N ALA A 153 9.96 3.58 -6.53
CA ALA A 153 9.19 4.34 -5.56
C ALA A 153 9.78 4.19 -4.14
N LEU A 154 10.07 2.97 -3.70
CA LEU A 154 10.70 2.71 -2.40
C LEU A 154 12.07 3.38 -2.27
N LEU A 155 12.91 3.29 -3.31
CA LEU A 155 14.22 3.93 -3.33
C LEU A 155 14.10 5.47 -3.28
N SER A 156 13.16 6.04 -4.04
CA SER A 156 12.91 7.49 -4.06
C SER A 156 12.49 7.99 -2.67
N ILE A 157 11.64 7.21 -1.98
CA ILE A 157 11.24 7.51 -0.60
C ILE A 157 12.42 7.39 0.36
N LEU A 158 13.25 6.36 0.23
CA LEU A 158 14.47 6.21 1.05
C LEU A 158 15.37 7.44 0.91
N VAL A 159 15.60 7.90 -0.32
CA VAL A 159 16.40 9.11 -0.60
C VAL A 159 15.75 10.33 0.05
N TYR A 160 14.46 10.57 -0.20
CA TYR A 160 13.73 11.70 0.38
C TYR A 160 13.77 11.71 1.91
N VAL A 161 13.42 10.59 2.54
CA VAL A 161 13.36 10.45 4.00
C VAL A 161 14.78 10.55 4.60
N GLY A 162 15.79 9.97 3.95
CA GLY A 162 17.19 10.06 4.37
C GLY A 162 17.73 11.49 4.40
N PHE A 163 17.31 12.34 3.46
CA PHE A 163 17.65 13.78 3.49
C PHE A 163 16.79 14.58 4.50
N ARG A 164 15.53 14.19 4.71
CA ARG A 164 14.57 14.96 5.52
C ARG A 164 14.65 14.67 7.02
N PHE A 165 15.05 13.47 7.41
CA PHE A 165 15.03 12.94 8.78
C PHE A 165 16.40 12.48 9.26
N GLU A 166 16.56 12.34 10.58
CA GLU A 166 17.73 11.68 11.15
C GLU A 166 17.68 10.18 10.82
N TRP A 167 18.84 9.57 10.61
CA TRP A 167 18.94 8.25 9.99
C TRP A 167 18.19 7.14 10.75
N ARG A 168 18.01 7.23 12.08
CA ARG A 168 17.27 6.23 12.86
C ARG A 168 15.77 6.32 12.61
N LEU A 169 15.24 7.56 12.54
CA LEU A 169 13.86 7.79 12.14
C LEU A 169 13.66 7.38 10.68
N ALA A 170 14.61 7.71 9.80
CA ALA A 170 14.54 7.34 8.39
C ALA A 170 14.52 5.81 8.19
N ALA A 171 15.43 5.09 8.87
CA ALA A 171 15.46 3.63 8.84
C ALA A 171 14.16 3.02 9.38
N GLY A 172 13.62 3.57 10.47
CA GLY A 172 12.31 3.20 11.03
C GLY A 172 11.19 3.27 9.99
N VAL A 173 11.05 4.42 9.32
CA VAL A 173 10.03 4.64 8.30
C VAL A 173 10.20 3.72 7.10
N VAL A 174 11.41 3.59 6.57
CA VAL A 174 11.65 2.77 5.36
C VAL A 174 11.43 1.28 5.63
N ILE A 175 11.88 0.78 6.77
CA ILE A 175 11.67 -0.62 7.14
C ILE A 175 10.19 -0.91 7.38
N ALA A 176 9.44 0.03 7.99
CA ALA A 176 8.00 -0.11 8.14
C ALA A 176 7.28 -0.16 6.78
N LEU A 177 7.67 0.68 5.82
CA LEU A 177 7.08 0.65 4.47
C LEU A 177 7.35 -0.66 3.73
N ALA A 178 8.59 -1.15 3.79
CA ALA A 178 8.93 -2.45 3.21
C ALA A 178 8.11 -3.57 3.86
N HIS A 179 8.00 -3.54 5.19
CA HIS A 179 7.17 -4.47 5.96
C HIS A 179 5.70 -4.43 5.50
N ASP A 180 5.10 -3.26 5.33
CA ASP A 180 3.70 -3.12 4.95
C ASP A 180 3.42 -3.71 3.57
N VAL A 181 4.30 -3.42 2.61
CA VAL A 181 4.19 -3.95 1.24
C VAL A 181 4.34 -5.47 1.23
N ILE A 182 5.34 -6.00 1.94
CA ILE A 182 5.61 -7.46 1.97
C ILE A 182 4.45 -8.19 2.64
N ILE A 183 3.93 -7.71 3.76
CA ILE A 183 2.79 -8.36 4.43
C ILE A 183 1.54 -8.28 3.56
N THR A 184 1.29 -7.13 2.93
CA THR A 184 0.15 -6.98 2.01
C THR A 184 0.26 -8.00 0.87
N LEU A 185 1.41 -8.09 0.20
CA LEU A 185 1.66 -9.10 -0.83
C LEU A 185 1.54 -10.54 -0.31
N GLY A 186 2.01 -10.82 0.90
CA GLY A 186 1.88 -12.13 1.54
C GLY A 186 0.43 -12.52 1.79
N ILE A 187 -0.42 -11.57 2.19
CA ILE A 187 -1.86 -11.79 2.36
C ILE A 187 -2.52 -12.04 0.99
N LEU A 188 -2.17 -11.27 -0.04
CA LEU A 188 -2.69 -11.50 -1.40
C LEU A 188 -2.34 -12.91 -1.91
N SER A 189 -1.08 -13.33 -1.70
CA SER A 189 -0.62 -14.69 -2.01
C SER A 189 -1.34 -15.77 -1.18
N LEU A 190 -1.57 -15.51 0.12
CA LEU A 190 -2.28 -16.43 1.02
C LEU A 190 -3.73 -16.69 0.61
N PHE A 191 -4.41 -15.68 0.07
CA PHE A 191 -5.79 -15.83 -0.40
C PHE A 191 -5.88 -16.13 -1.90
N HIS A 192 -4.74 -16.21 -2.58
CA HIS A 192 -4.63 -16.43 -4.03
C HIS A 192 -5.41 -15.39 -4.84
N ILE A 193 -5.42 -14.14 -4.34
CA ILE A 193 -6.03 -13.00 -5.02
C ILE A 193 -5.21 -12.69 -6.27
N GLU A 194 -5.88 -12.57 -7.42
CA GLU A 194 -5.27 -12.21 -8.69
C GLU A 194 -4.57 -10.86 -8.58
N ILE A 195 -3.32 -10.76 -9.02
CA ILE A 195 -2.54 -9.52 -9.05
C ILE A 195 -2.55 -9.00 -10.48
N ASP A 196 -3.19 -7.85 -10.69
CA ASP A 196 -3.24 -7.11 -11.94
C ASP A 196 -2.54 -5.74 -11.81
N LEU A 197 -2.56 -4.91 -12.86
CA LEU A 197 -1.99 -3.57 -12.77
C LEU A 197 -2.74 -2.68 -11.78
N THR A 198 -4.03 -2.91 -11.57
CA THR A 198 -4.87 -2.19 -10.61
C THR A 198 -4.36 -2.42 -9.18
N ILE A 199 -4.00 -3.64 -8.83
CA ILE A 199 -3.40 -3.97 -7.53
C ILE A 199 -2.00 -3.37 -7.40
N VAL A 200 -1.18 -3.36 -8.46
CA VAL A 200 0.11 -2.65 -8.42
C VAL A 200 -0.08 -1.16 -8.10
N ALA A 201 -1.06 -0.50 -8.74
CA ALA A 201 -1.40 0.89 -8.44
C ALA A 201 -1.91 1.08 -7.00
N SER A 202 -2.66 0.11 -6.49
CA SER A 202 -3.12 0.09 -5.09
C SER A 202 -1.95 -0.02 -4.10
N LEU A 203 -0.94 -0.85 -4.38
CA LEU A 203 0.26 -0.98 -3.56
C LEU A 203 1.08 0.31 -3.56
N MET A 204 1.22 0.97 -4.71
CA MET A 204 1.84 2.31 -4.77
C MET A 204 1.09 3.33 -3.91
N SER A 205 -0.24 3.26 -3.92
CA SER A 205 -1.10 4.12 -3.09
C SER A 205 -0.95 3.82 -1.59
N VAL A 206 -0.86 2.55 -1.20
CA VAL A 206 -0.59 2.11 0.18
C VAL A 206 0.77 2.65 0.65
N ILE A 207 1.81 2.59 -0.18
CA ILE A 207 3.13 3.14 0.15
C ILE A 207 3.02 4.64 0.47
N GLY A 208 2.36 5.41 -0.39
CA GLY A 208 2.17 6.85 -0.17
C GLY A 208 1.35 7.14 1.09
N TYR A 209 0.31 6.34 1.34
CA TYR A 209 -0.53 6.46 2.52
C TYR A 209 0.24 6.19 3.82
N SER A 210 0.90 5.02 3.91
CA SER A 210 1.67 4.62 5.09
C SER A 210 2.83 5.58 5.37
N LEU A 211 3.46 6.11 4.30
CA LEU A 211 4.51 7.11 4.41
C LEU A 211 3.99 8.41 5.04
N ASN A 212 2.81 8.89 4.64
CA ASN A 212 2.24 10.13 5.17
C ASN A 212 2.03 10.05 6.70
N ASP A 213 1.52 8.95 7.21
CA ASP A 213 1.34 8.79 8.66
C ASP A 213 2.68 8.67 9.40
N SER A 214 3.60 7.85 8.86
CA SER A 214 4.95 7.68 9.37
C SER A 214 5.76 8.98 9.44
N ILE A 215 5.60 9.87 8.44
CA ILE A 215 6.22 11.21 8.42
C ILE A 215 5.69 12.08 9.54
N VAL A 216 4.37 12.11 9.76
CA VAL A 216 3.76 12.98 10.78
C VAL A 216 4.14 12.53 12.18
N VAL A 217 4.12 11.23 12.43
CA VAL A 217 4.58 10.68 13.71
C VAL A 217 6.06 11.00 13.93
N SER A 218 6.91 10.77 12.93
CA SER A 218 8.35 11.03 13.02
C SER A 218 8.68 12.52 13.21
N ASP A 219 7.96 13.42 12.55
CA ASP A 219 8.15 14.87 12.69
C ASP A 219 7.70 15.32 14.09
N ARG A 220 6.60 14.76 14.61
CA ARG A 220 6.15 15.05 15.98
C ARG A 220 7.14 14.57 17.03
N ILE A 221 7.70 13.38 16.84
CA ILE A 221 8.77 12.84 17.70
C ILE A 221 9.95 13.80 17.70
N ARG A 222 10.45 14.19 16.51
CA ARG A 222 11.56 15.15 16.37
C ARG A 222 11.25 16.50 17.01
N GLU A 223 10.04 17.02 16.82
CA GLU A 223 9.58 18.26 17.43
C GLU A 223 9.62 18.18 18.96
N ASN A 224 9.10 17.10 19.54
CA ASN A 224 9.04 16.90 20.99
C ASN A 224 10.43 16.66 21.61
N PHE A 225 11.35 15.98 20.92
CA PHE A 225 12.75 15.91 21.37
C PHE A 225 13.42 17.29 21.48
N ARG A 226 13.02 18.25 20.63
CA ARG A 226 13.52 19.63 20.69
C ARG A 226 12.83 20.45 21.77
N LYS A 227 11.50 20.34 21.90
CA LYS A 227 10.66 21.13 22.81
C LYS A 227 10.71 20.66 24.26
N ILE A 228 10.56 19.35 24.49
CA ILE A 228 10.47 18.76 25.83
C ILE A 228 11.88 18.57 26.38
N ARG A 229 12.21 19.32 27.44
CA ARG A 229 13.57 19.35 28.00
C ARG A 229 13.89 18.22 28.96
N ARG A 230 12.87 17.61 29.56
CA ARG A 230 12.92 16.53 30.54
C ARG A 230 12.19 15.32 29.94
N GLY A 231 12.42 14.11 30.45
CA GLY A 231 11.86 12.90 29.86
C GLY A 231 12.91 12.00 29.23
N THR A 232 12.73 10.70 29.40
CA THR A 232 13.45 9.66 28.67
C THR A 232 12.99 9.61 27.21
N PRO A 233 13.80 9.07 26.28
CA PRO A 233 13.35 8.84 24.90
C PRO A 233 12.02 8.09 24.84
N TYR A 234 11.87 7.03 25.64
CA TYR A 234 10.63 6.24 25.73
C TYR A 234 9.39 7.12 26.03
N GLU A 235 9.48 8.01 27.00
CA GLU A 235 8.36 8.91 27.35
C GLU A 235 8.07 9.92 26.25
N ILE A 236 9.10 10.47 25.61
CA ILE A 236 8.94 11.42 24.50
C ILE A 236 8.24 10.76 23.30
N PHE A 237 8.57 9.51 22.99
CA PHE A 237 7.86 8.72 21.98
C PHE A 237 6.37 8.55 22.33
N ASN A 238 6.04 8.11 23.54
CA ASN A 238 4.65 7.95 23.98
C ASN A 238 3.85 9.26 23.96
N VAL A 239 4.45 10.37 24.38
CA VAL A 239 3.83 11.71 24.26
C VAL A 239 3.56 12.05 22.80
N SER A 240 4.51 11.77 21.91
CA SER A 240 4.41 12.12 20.48
C SER A 240 3.34 11.29 19.75
N LEU A 241 3.29 9.99 20.05
CA LEU A 241 2.25 9.07 19.55
C LEU A 241 0.87 9.47 20.07
N THR A 242 0.76 9.81 21.36
CA THR A 242 -0.51 10.30 21.92
C THR A 242 -1.02 11.56 21.23
N GLN A 243 -0.12 12.51 20.94
CA GLN A 243 -0.49 13.77 20.31
C GLN A 243 -0.90 13.62 18.84
N THR A 244 -0.42 12.58 18.15
CA THR A 244 -0.73 12.31 16.74
C THR A 244 -1.91 11.37 16.56
N LEU A 245 -2.21 10.54 17.56
CA LEU A 245 -3.25 9.50 17.52
C LEU A 245 -4.59 9.98 16.93
N HIS A 246 -5.11 11.12 17.39
CA HIS A 246 -6.42 11.61 16.93
C HIS A 246 -6.42 11.92 15.42
N ARG A 247 -5.34 12.52 14.90
CA ARG A 247 -5.19 12.79 13.47
C ARG A 247 -5.12 11.48 12.70
N THR A 248 -4.24 10.56 13.13
CA THR A 248 -4.06 9.24 12.51
C THR A 248 -5.38 8.47 12.45
N LEU A 249 -6.11 8.38 13.56
CA LEU A 249 -7.40 7.69 13.62
C LEU A 249 -8.45 8.31 12.68
N ILE A 250 -8.54 9.64 12.58
CA ILE A 250 -9.48 10.29 11.67
C ILE A 250 -9.09 10.06 10.21
N THR A 251 -7.81 10.22 9.86
CA THR A 251 -7.36 10.03 8.49
C THR A 251 -7.47 8.57 8.05
N SER A 252 -7.13 7.62 8.91
CA SER A 252 -7.25 6.19 8.60
C SER A 252 -8.68 5.73 8.63
N GLY A 253 -9.47 6.15 9.62
CA GLY A 253 -10.88 5.79 9.71
C GLY A 253 -11.69 6.27 8.51
N THR A 254 -11.50 7.52 8.08
CA THR A 254 -12.24 8.05 6.91
C THR A 254 -11.79 7.39 5.61
N THR A 255 -10.49 7.18 5.42
CA THR A 255 -9.97 6.45 4.25
C THR A 255 -10.48 5.01 4.22
N LEU A 256 -10.39 4.27 5.32
CA LEU A 256 -10.90 2.89 5.41
C LEU A 256 -12.42 2.83 5.15
N MET A 257 -13.19 3.81 5.62
CA MET A 257 -14.62 3.86 5.36
C MET A 257 -14.92 4.01 3.86
N VAL A 258 -14.22 4.90 3.16
CA VAL A 258 -14.41 5.08 1.70
C VAL A 258 -13.98 3.84 0.93
N ILE A 259 -12.84 3.25 1.27
CA ILE A 259 -12.36 2.03 0.60
C ILE A 259 -13.28 0.85 0.91
N LEU A 260 -13.85 0.76 2.11
CA LEU A 260 -14.83 -0.27 2.45
C LEU A 260 -16.09 -0.15 1.58
N MET A 261 -16.59 1.07 1.36
CA MET A 261 -17.70 1.28 0.44
C MET A 261 -17.31 0.90 -1.00
N LEU A 262 -16.07 1.19 -1.41
CA LEU A 262 -15.57 0.77 -2.71
C LEU A 262 -15.47 -0.75 -2.83
N TYR A 263 -15.09 -1.46 -1.77
CA TYR A 263 -15.04 -2.92 -1.75
C TYR A 263 -16.44 -3.55 -1.81
N LEU A 264 -17.40 -3.01 -1.06
CA LEU A 264 -18.76 -3.54 -1.03
C LEU A 264 -19.59 -3.20 -2.27
N PHE A 265 -19.33 -2.05 -2.91
CA PHE A 265 -20.19 -1.52 -3.99
C PHE A 265 -19.45 -1.19 -5.30
N GLY A 266 -18.14 -1.35 -5.37
CA GLY A 266 -17.32 -0.97 -6.55
C GLY A 266 -17.29 -2.01 -7.67
N GLY A 267 -17.80 -3.22 -7.42
CA GLY A 267 -17.84 -4.31 -8.39
C GLY A 267 -16.50 -5.00 -8.63
N PRO A 268 -16.47 -6.06 -9.47
CA PRO A 268 -15.32 -6.97 -9.58
C PRO A 268 -14.02 -6.30 -10.01
N VAL A 269 -14.09 -5.28 -10.87
CA VAL A 269 -12.91 -4.55 -11.38
C VAL A 269 -12.18 -3.79 -10.25
N LEU A 270 -12.91 -3.32 -9.24
CA LEU A 270 -12.35 -2.53 -8.13
C LEU A 270 -12.17 -3.36 -6.85
N GLU A 271 -12.63 -4.62 -6.85
CA GLU A 271 -12.56 -5.49 -5.69
C GLU A 271 -11.11 -5.74 -5.25
N GLY A 272 -10.24 -6.15 -6.18
CA GLY A 272 -8.81 -6.37 -5.89
C GLY A 272 -8.10 -5.11 -5.38
N PHE A 273 -8.36 -3.96 -6.02
CA PHE A 273 -7.81 -2.66 -5.61
C PHE A 273 -8.23 -2.27 -4.19
N SER A 274 -9.53 -2.34 -3.91
CA SER A 274 -10.11 -1.89 -2.64
C SER A 274 -9.74 -2.83 -1.51
N LEU A 275 -9.72 -4.15 -1.74
CA LEU A 275 -9.26 -5.14 -0.77
C LEU A 275 -7.78 -4.92 -0.40
N THR A 276 -6.92 -4.70 -1.41
CA THR A 276 -5.50 -4.42 -1.19
C THR A 276 -5.29 -3.14 -0.39
N MET A 277 -6.04 -2.08 -0.70
CA MET A 277 -6.01 -0.83 0.06
C MET A 277 -6.54 -0.99 1.49
N LEU A 278 -7.60 -1.78 1.73
CA LEU A 278 -8.11 -2.06 3.07
C LEU A 278 -7.05 -2.73 3.94
N ILE A 279 -6.38 -3.74 3.39
CA ILE A 279 -5.30 -4.46 4.07
C ILE A 279 -4.12 -3.52 4.34
N GLY A 280 -3.62 -2.85 3.28
CA GLY A 280 -2.43 -2.03 3.35
C GLY A 280 -2.57 -0.80 4.25
N VAL A 281 -3.71 -0.09 4.19
CA VAL A 281 -3.99 1.05 5.07
C VAL A 281 -4.07 0.58 6.53
N SER A 282 -4.75 -0.54 6.81
CA SER A 282 -4.87 -1.06 8.17
C SER A 282 -3.51 -1.45 8.76
N ILE A 283 -2.67 -2.12 7.98
CA ILE A 283 -1.31 -2.49 8.41
C ILE A 283 -0.45 -1.24 8.57
N GLY A 284 -0.50 -0.30 7.62
CA GLY A 284 0.30 0.93 7.64
C GLY A 284 0.01 1.82 8.85
N THR A 285 -1.26 1.95 9.23
CA THR A 285 -1.64 2.69 10.45
C THR A 285 -1.09 2.04 11.72
N ALA A 286 -1.03 0.71 11.78
CA ALA A 286 -0.44 0.02 12.92
C ALA A 286 1.10 0.07 12.89
N SER A 287 1.70 -0.01 11.71
CA SER A 287 3.15 -0.06 11.53
C SER A 287 3.82 1.29 11.79
N SER A 288 3.18 2.42 11.48
CA SER A 288 3.70 3.75 11.80
C SER A 288 3.93 3.93 13.32
N ILE A 289 3.04 3.37 14.13
CA ILE A 289 3.09 3.39 15.59
C ILE A 289 4.07 2.34 16.12
N TYR A 290 3.94 1.07 15.71
CA TYR A 290 4.61 -0.05 16.37
C TYR A 290 5.84 -0.60 15.65
N VAL A 291 6.05 -0.27 14.37
CA VAL A 291 7.23 -0.69 13.62
C VAL A 291 8.17 0.50 13.45
N ALA A 292 7.72 1.58 12.81
CA ALA A 292 8.58 2.74 12.54
C ALA A 292 9.09 3.40 13.81
N SER A 293 8.18 3.74 14.73
CA SER A 293 8.53 4.43 15.97
C SER A 293 9.28 3.52 16.95
N ALA A 294 8.83 2.27 17.12
CA ALA A 294 9.53 1.32 17.99
C ALA A 294 10.95 1.02 17.49
N LEU A 295 11.14 0.85 16.17
CA LEU A 295 12.45 0.60 15.60
C LEU A 295 13.38 1.80 15.81
N ALA A 296 12.90 3.02 15.58
CA ALA A 296 13.68 4.23 15.85
C ALA A 296 14.09 4.33 17.33
N LEU A 297 13.21 3.96 18.26
CA LEU A 297 13.51 3.90 19.69
C LEU A 297 14.58 2.83 20.00
N LYS A 298 14.45 1.61 19.43
CA LYS A 298 15.40 0.50 19.61
C LYS A 298 16.77 0.78 18.99
N LEU A 299 16.85 1.56 17.91
CA LEU A 299 18.10 2.07 17.33
C LEU A 299 18.81 3.09 18.23
N GLY A 300 18.29 3.33 19.44
CA GLY A 300 18.93 4.14 20.46
C GLY A 300 18.77 5.63 20.18
N MET A 301 17.64 6.05 19.62
CA MET A 301 17.40 7.47 19.38
C MET A 301 17.34 8.24 20.70
N LYS A 302 18.11 9.32 20.75
CA LYS A 302 18.29 10.19 21.91
C LYS A 302 18.08 11.62 21.48
N ARG A 303 17.83 12.47 22.47
CA ARG A 303 17.67 13.90 22.30
C ARG A 303 18.86 14.59 21.64
N GLU A 304 20.06 14.16 21.99
CA GLU A 304 21.32 14.71 21.47
C GLU A 304 21.40 14.64 19.95
N HIS A 305 20.81 13.61 19.34
CA HIS A 305 20.78 13.46 17.88
C HIS A 305 19.88 14.48 17.17
N MET A 306 19.01 15.18 17.91
CA MET A 306 18.06 16.15 17.39
C MET A 306 18.50 17.60 17.62
N LEU A 307 19.52 17.81 18.44
CA LEU A 307 20.15 19.10 18.71
C LEU A 307 21.38 19.21 17.81
N GLN A 308 21.52 20.32 17.08
CA GLN A 308 22.77 20.58 16.36
C GLN A 308 23.90 20.60 17.39
N GLN A 309 24.89 19.72 17.26
CA GLN A 309 26.16 19.88 17.97
C GLN A 309 26.63 21.30 17.65
N LYS A 310 26.80 22.14 18.68
CA LYS A 310 27.59 23.34 18.52
C LYS A 310 28.94 22.84 18.02
N VAL A 311 29.25 23.12 16.76
CA VAL A 311 30.64 23.05 16.30
C VAL A 311 31.36 24.02 17.23
N GLU A 312 32.09 23.52 18.21
CA GLU A 312 33.08 24.33 18.90
C GLU A 312 34.00 24.82 17.80
N LYS A 313 33.88 26.11 17.47
CA LYS A 313 34.86 26.75 16.60
C LYS A 313 36.20 26.57 17.32
N GLU A 314 37.14 25.86 16.69
CA GLU A 314 38.53 25.85 17.15
C GLU A 314 38.95 27.31 17.39
N GLY A 315 39.27 27.64 18.65
CA GLY A 315 39.67 28.99 19.06
C GLY A 315 38.69 29.77 19.94
N ALA A 316 37.53 29.21 20.36
CA ALA A 316 36.62 29.90 21.29
C ALA A 316 37.23 30.20 22.68
N ASP A 317 38.27 29.45 23.07
CA ASP A 317 39.02 29.62 24.33
C ASP A 317 40.38 30.34 24.15
N GLN A 318 40.69 30.84 22.94
CA GLN A 318 41.91 31.63 22.76
C GLN A 318 41.69 33.06 23.28
N PRO A 319 42.52 33.56 24.22
CA PRO A 319 42.45 34.95 24.64
C PRO A 319 42.63 35.86 23.41
N SER A 320 41.79 36.90 23.32
CA SER A 320 41.84 37.89 22.25
C SER A 320 43.26 38.43 22.08
N ILE A 321 43.82 38.25 20.88
CA ILE A 321 45.14 38.78 20.50
C ILE A 321 45.04 40.26 20.07
N LEU A 322 43.85 40.85 20.16
CA LEU A 322 43.68 42.29 19.92
C LEU A 322 44.04 43.06 21.21
N PRO A 323 44.99 44.02 21.11
CA PRO A 323 45.51 44.78 22.26
C PRO A 323 44.49 45.72 22.91
#